data_AF-A0A3G2E883-F1
#
_entry.id   AF-A0A3G2E883-F1
#
_cell.length_a   1.000
_cell.length_b   1.000
_cell.length_c   1.000
_cell.angle_alpha   90.00
_cell.angle_beta   90.00
_cell.angle_gamma   90.00
#
_symmetry.space_group_name_H-M   'P 1'
#
loop_
_entity.id
_entity.type
_entity.pdbx_description
1 polymer ?
#
loop_
_entity_poly.entity_id
_entity_poly.type
_entity_poly.pdbx_seq_one_letter_code
_entity_poly.pdbx_strand_id
1 'polypeptide(L)'
;MRLEVEKRPVVEQVSVAQVRSAIAGLRSYGPSSYASLTDDEGNYLQVAGGGITCMLERRDVATGRHYRAYHDVASKVYPDGTILAFGGGEIKLLADEWFTAPVVADVFVAFVNGHELPPSVKWRDVTATFTGS
;
A
#
# COMPACT_ATOMS: atom_id res chain seq x y z
N MET A 1 -2.02 -11.99 11.30
CA MET A 1 -1.74 -10.59 10.86
C MET A 1 -0.38 -10.13 11.37
N ARG A 2 0.54 -9.85 10.45
CA ARG A 2 1.94 -9.45 10.68
C ARG A 2 2.22 -8.14 9.95
N LEU A 3 2.69 -7.12 10.69
CA LEU A 3 3.03 -5.81 10.14
C LEU A 3 4.56 -5.65 10.04
N GLU A 4 5.03 -5.33 8.85
CA GLU A 4 6.41 -4.97 8.54
C GLU A 4 6.48 -3.51 8.12
N VAL A 5 7.37 -2.74 8.75
CA VAL A 5 7.64 -1.35 8.37
C VAL A 5 9.13 -1.22 8.10
N GLU A 6 9.50 -0.51 7.04
CA GLU A 6 10.90 -0.30 6.69
C GLU A 6 11.75 0.10 7.91
N LYS A 7 12.84 -0.63 8.15
CA LYS A 7 13.82 -0.38 9.23
C LYS A 7 13.21 -0.40 10.65
N ARG A 8 12.11 -1.13 10.85
CA ARG A 8 11.52 -1.36 12.18
C ARG A 8 11.40 -2.85 12.48
N PRO A 9 11.39 -3.24 13.76
CA PRO A 9 11.03 -4.59 14.15
C PRO A 9 9.63 -4.95 13.65
N VAL A 10 9.47 -6.22 13.27
CA VAL A 10 8.19 -6.81 12.88
C VAL A 10 7.23 -6.77 14.08
N VAL A 11 5.96 -6.47 13.82
CA VAL A 11 4.89 -6.52 14.82
C VAL A 11 3.94 -7.65 14.48
N GLU A 12 3.90 -8.66 15.36
CA GLU A 12 2.91 -9.74 15.32
C GLU A 12 1.62 -9.32 16.02
N GLN A 13 0.50 -9.97 15.69
CA GLN A 13 -0.83 -9.71 16.30
C GLN A 13 -1.18 -8.21 16.30
N VAL A 14 -1.06 -7.58 15.13
CA VAL A 14 -1.16 -6.11 15.01
C VAL A 14 -2.52 -5.58 15.45
N SER A 15 -2.52 -4.49 16.21
CA SER A 15 -3.73 -3.72 16.54
C SER A 15 -4.01 -2.62 15.52
N VAL A 16 -5.28 -2.20 15.43
CA VAL A 16 -5.71 -1.05 14.61
C VAL A 16 -4.92 0.21 14.93
N ALA A 17 -4.62 0.47 16.20
CA ALA A 17 -3.85 1.64 16.62
C ALA A 17 -2.40 1.59 16.11
N GLN A 18 -1.76 0.42 16.16
CA GLN A 18 -0.40 0.23 15.61
C GLN A 18 -0.39 0.44 14.10
N VAL A 19 -1.40 -0.06 13.38
CA VAL A 19 -1.54 0.19 11.94
C VAL A 19 -1.66 1.68 11.64
N ARG A 20 -2.60 2.39 12.27
CA ARG A 20 -2.78 3.83 12.05
C ARG A 20 -1.51 4.63 12.35
N SER A 21 -0.83 4.30 13.45
CA SER A 21 0.43 4.94 13.83
C SER A 21 1.55 4.66 12.82
N ALA A 22 1.69 3.41 12.35
CA ALA A 22 2.69 3.02 11.37
C ALA A 22 2.49 3.78 10.05
N ILE A 23 1.27 3.77 9.50
CA ILE A 23 0.95 4.43 8.23
C ILE A 23 1.11 5.95 8.33
N ALA A 24 0.63 6.57 9.42
CA ALA A 24 0.82 8.00 9.64
C ALA A 24 2.30 8.41 9.81
N GLY A 25 3.15 7.47 10.23
CA GLY A 25 4.59 7.66 10.41
C GLY A 25 5.42 7.58 9.13
N LEU A 26 4.87 7.06 8.02
CA LEU A 26 5.62 6.88 6.78
C LEU A 26 5.96 8.22 6.11
N ARG A 27 7.14 8.28 5.49
CA ARG A 27 7.65 9.47 4.78
C ARG A 27 8.43 9.02 3.55
N SER A 28 8.09 9.55 2.38
CA SER A 28 8.75 9.17 1.11
C SER A 28 10.27 9.39 1.13
N TYR A 29 10.74 10.46 1.78
CA TYR A 29 12.17 10.77 1.98
C TYR A 29 12.60 10.69 3.45
N GLY A 30 11.94 9.87 4.27
CA GLY A 30 12.25 9.73 5.70
C GLY A 30 12.84 8.37 6.07
N PRO A 31 12.92 8.05 7.39
CA PRO A 31 13.56 6.83 7.87
C PRO A 31 12.82 5.56 7.43
N SER A 32 11.49 5.64 7.32
CA SER A 32 10.62 4.56 6.87
C SER A 32 9.65 5.10 5.82
N SER A 33 9.60 4.45 4.66
CA SER A 33 8.90 4.89 3.46
C SER A 33 8.01 3.82 2.84
N TYR A 34 7.93 2.63 3.43
CA TYR A 34 7.00 1.59 3.05
C TYR A 34 6.61 0.72 4.24
N ALA A 35 5.47 0.05 4.11
CA ALA A 35 4.99 -0.95 5.05
C ALA A 35 4.17 -2.03 4.35
N SER A 36 4.19 -3.24 4.89
CA SER A 36 3.39 -4.37 4.44
C SER A 36 2.64 -4.99 5.62
N LEU A 37 1.38 -5.33 5.39
CA LEU A 37 0.54 -6.04 6.34
C LEU A 37 0.10 -7.35 5.69
N THR A 38 0.48 -8.47 6.31
CA THR A 38 0.27 -9.82 5.77
C THR A 38 -0.62 -10.62 6.70
N ASP A 39 -1.62 -11.32 6.17
CA ASP A 39 -2.45 -12.25 6.93
C ASP A 39 -1.79 -13.63 7.07
N ASP A 40 -2.48 -14.57 7.71
CA ASP A 40 -1.91 -15.88 8.01
C ASP A 40 -1.93 -16.81 6.78
N GLU A 41 -2.69 -16.47 5.74
CA GLU A 41 -2.71 -17.16 4.44
C GLU A 41 -1.64 -16.62 3.47
N GLY A 42 -1.01 -15.50 3.81
CA GLY A 42 0.00 -14.83 3.02
C GLY A 42 -0.54 -13.76 2.06
N ASN A 43 -1.85 -13.46 2.08
CA ASN A 43 -2.36 -12.28 1.39
C ASN A 43 -1.78 -11.04 2.06
N TYR A 44 -1.48 -10.01 1.28
CA TYR A 44 -0.91 -8.79 1.84
C TYR A 44 -1.46 -7.52 1.20
N LEU A 45 -1.46 -6.46 2.00
CA LEU A 45 -1.47 -5.08 1.55
C LEU A 45 -0.08 -4.48 1.73
N GLN A 46 0.36 -3.68 0.78
CA GLN A 46 1.63 -2.97 0.84
C GLN A 46 1.45 -1.52 0.43
N VAL A 47 2.08 -0.61 1.17
CA VAL A 47 2.17 0.81 0.82
C VAL A 47 3.62 1.21 0.60
N ALA A 48 3.86 2.03 -0.40
CA ALA A 48 5.08 2.84 -0.53
C ALA A 48 4.76 4.33 -0.48
N GLY A 49 5.71 5.15 -0.04
CA GLY A 49 5.56 6.60 0.11
C GLY A 49 5.07 7.02 1.51
N GLY A 50 4.52 8.22 1.62
CA GLY A 50 4.06 8.77 2.89
C GLY A 50 3.37 10.12 2.77
N GLY A 51 2.64 10.52 3.81
CA GLY A 51 1.92 11.79 3.83
C GLY A 51 0.82 11.85 2.76
N ILE A 52 1.07 12.60 1.68
CA ILE A 52 0.11 12.78 0.57
C ILE A 52 0.52 12.06 -0.72
N THR A 53 1.67 11.38 -0.71
CA THR A 53 2.21 10.65 -1.87
C THR A 53 2.43 9.20 -1.50
N CYS A 54 1.34 8.43 -1.46
CA CYS A 54 1.37 7.00 -1.22
C CYS A 54 0.90 6.23 -2.46
N MET A 55 1.46 5.04 -2.66
CA MET A 55 0.96 4.01 -3.58
C MET A 55 0.58 2.78 -2.78
N LEU A 56 -0.49 2.09 -3.18
CA LEU A 56 -1.04 0.93 -2.48
C LEU A 56 -1.14 -0.27 -3.43
N GLU A 57 -0.69 -1.43 -2.97
CA GLU A 57 -0.77 -2.71 -3.66
C GLU A 57 -1.40 -3.77 -2.77
N ARG A 58 -2.02 -4.78 -3.41
CA ARG A 58 -2.58 -5.97 -2.75
C ARG A 58 -2.17 -7.22 -3.51
N ARG A 59 -1.83 -8.28 -2.77
CA ARG A 59 -1.70 -9.63 -3.30
C ARG A 59 -2.78 -10.55 -2.75
N ASP A 60 -3.32 -11.37 -3.64
CA ASP A 60 -4.22 -12.47 -3.34
C ASP A 60 -3.48 -13.77 -3.65
N VAL A 61 -3.13 -14.53 -2.61
CA VAL A 61 -2.31 -15.73 -2.75
C VAL A 61 -3.10 -16.88 -3.37
N ALA A 62 -4.39 -17.02 -3.02
CA ALA A 62 -5.24 -18.08 -3.54
C ALA A 62 -5.38 -18.03 -5.07
N THR A 63 -5.47 -16.83 -5.63
CA THR A 63 -5.55 -16.61 -7.09
C THR A 63 -4.20 -16.32 -7.75
N GLY A 64 -3.14 -16.09 -6.96
CA GLY A 64 -1.84 -15.65 -7.44
C GLY A 64 -1.84 -14.24 -8.04
N ARG A 65 -2.88 -13.45 -7.80
CA ARG A 65 -3.05 -12.14 -8.44
C ARG A 65 -2.44 -11.01 -7.63
N HIS A 66 -1.90 -10.04 -8.35
CA HIS A 66 -1.37 -8.80 -7.81
C HIS A 66 -2.17 -7.63 -8.36
N TYR A 67 -2.47 -6.68 -7.48
CA TYR A 67 -3.28 -5.52 -7.81
C TYR A 67 -2.61 -4.24 -7.36
N ARG A 68 -2.75 -3.18 -8.15
CA ARG A 68 -2.42 -1.81 -7.75
C ARG A 68 -3.70 -1.01 -7.56
N ALA A 69 -3.72 -0.25 -6.46
CA ALA A 69 -4.87 0.56 -6.12
C ALA A 69 -4.96 1.80 -7.04
N TYR A 70 -6.17 2.21 -7.36
CA TYR A 70 -6.45 3.47 -8.04
C TYR A 70 -7.79 4.08 -7.58
N HIS A 71 -8.00 5.36 -7.82
CA HIS A 71 -9.30 6.03 -7.66
C HIS A 71 -9.91 6.38 -9.02
N ASP A 72 -11.20 6.71 -9.04
CA ASP A 72 -11.88 7.15 -10.27
C ASP A 72 -11.41 8.50 -10.81
N VAL A 73 -10.78 9.31 -9.97
CA VAL A 73 -10.34 10.66 -10.32
C VAL A 73 -8.82 10.69 -10.30
N ALA A 74 -8.25 10.93 -11.48
CA ALA A 74 -6.82 11.15 -11.65
C ALA A 74 -6.36 12.44 -10.94
N SER A 75 -5.14 12.39 -10.41
CA SER A 75 -4.44 13.55 -9.86
C SER A 75 -4.24 14.61 -10.93
N LYS A 76 -4.52 15.87 -10.57
CA LYS A 76 -4.19 17.04 -11.41
C LYS A 76 -2.73 17.50 -11.23
N VAL A 77 -2.05 17.00 -10.20
CA VAL A 77 -0.71 17.41 -9.80
C VAL A 77 0.34 16.42 -10.30
N TYR A 78 0.00 15.13 -10.31
CA TYR A 78 0.91 14.04 -10.66
C TYR A 78 0.42 13.38 -11.95
N PRO A 79 0.96 13.75 -13.12
CA PRO A 79 0.61 13.10 -14.38
C PRO A 79 1.12 11.66 -14.45
N ASP A 80 0.62 10.89 -15.42
CA ASP A 80 1.09 9.53 -15.68
C ASP A 80 2.61 9.47 -15.87
N GLY A 81 3.22 8.45 -15.27
CA GLY A 81 4.66 8.24 -15.31
C GLY A 81 5.45 9.05 -14.26
N THR A 82 4.76 9.84 -13.42
CA THR A 82 5.40 10.49 -12.28
C THR A 82 6.01 9.42 -11.35
N ILE A 83 7.26 9.65 -10.93
CA ILE A 83 8.03 8.70 -10.13
C ILE A 83 7.73 8.91 -8.65
N LEU A 84 7.37 7.82 -7.96
CA LEU A 84 7.45 7.71 -6.51
C LEU A 84 8.79 7.04 -6.15
N ALA A 85 9.66 7.78 -5.46
CA ALA A 85 10.88 7.26 -4.87
C ALA A 85 10.65 6.91 -3.39
N PHE A 86 11.16 5.76 -2.97
CA PHE A 86 11.07 5.25 -1.61
C PHE A 86 12.27 4.30 -1.33
N GLY A 87 12.43 3.85 -0.09
CA GLY A 87 13.54 3.00 0.33
C GLY A 87 13.62 1.64 -0.36
N GLY A 88 12.54 1.20 -1.03
CA GLY A 88 12.50 0.00 -1.86
C GLY A 88 12.81 0.23 -3.34
N GLY A 89 13.10 1.47 -3.75
CA GLY A 89 13.43 1.85 -5.13
C GLY A 89 12.55 2.96 -5.68
N GLU A 90 12.35 2.94 -6.99
CA GLU A 90 11.54 3.91 -7.71
C GLU A 90 10.49 3.20 -8.54
N ILE A 91 9.28 3.78 -8.58
CA ILE A 91 8.18 3.26 -9.38
C ILE A 91 7.47 4.40 -10.11
N LYS A 92 7.14 4.17 -11.39
CA LYS A 92 6.29 5.07 -12.16
C LYS A 92 4.83 4.77 -11.88
N LEU A 93 4.09 5.77 -11.46
CA LEU A 93 2.67 5.65 -11.15
C LEU A 93 1.82 6.28 -12.25
N LEU A 94 0.61 5.76 -12.43
CA LEU A 94 -0.44 6.47 -13.16
C LEU A 94 -1.00 7.59 -12.28
N ALA A 95 -1.61 8.59 -12.90
CA ALA A 95 -2.15 9.76 -12.23
C ALA A 95 -3.26 9.40 -11.22
N ASP A 96 -3.91 8.24 -11.38
CA ASP A 96 -4.96 7.75 -10.50
C ASP A 96 -4.48 6.87 -9.34
N GLU A 97 -3.16 6.66 -9.18
CA GLU A 97 -2.56 5.74 -8.19
C GLU A 97 -2.00 6.46 -6.95
N TRP A 98 -2.34 7.74 -6.75
CA TRP A 98 -1.77 8.60 -5.69
C TRP A 98 -2.69 8.80 -4.48
N PHE A 99 -2.39 8.10 -3.39
CA PHE A 99 -3.18 8.10 -2.17
C PHE A 99 -2.59 8.97 -1.08
N THR A 100 -3.44 9.39 -0.13
CA THR A 100 -3.00 9.98 1.13
C THR A 100 -2.89 8.91 2.21
N ALA A 101 -2.01 9.12 3.19
CA ALA A 101 -1.81 8.22 4.32
C ALA A 101 -3.10 7.91 5.11
N PRO A 102 -4.04 8.85 5.32
CA PRO A 102 -5.34 8.52 5.92
C PRO A 102 -6.13 7.47 5.12
N VAL A 103 -6.22 7.60 3.80
CA VAL A 103 -6.93 6.63 2.94
C VAL A 103 -6.24 5.27 3.02
N VAL A 104 -4.91 5.24 2.93
CA VAL A 104 -4.13 3.99 3.09
C VAL A 104 -4.42 3.34 4.45
N ALA A 105 -4.42 4.13 5.52
CA ALA A 105 -4.67 3.62 6.87
C ALA A 105 -6.07 2.99 6.97
N ASP A 106 -7.08 3.57 6.35
CA ASP A 106 -8.43 3.01 6.35
C ASP A 106 -8.51 1.70 5.58
N VAL A 107 -7.79 1.56 4.45
CA VAL A 107 -7.69 0.28 3.72
C VAL A 107 -6.98 -0.78 4.57
N PHE A 108 -5.86 -0.44 5.20
CA PHE A 108 -5.14 -1.36 6.09
C PHE A 108 -5.98 -1.78 7.30
N VAL A 109 -6.74 -0.86 7.89
CA VAL A 109 -7.63 -1.16 9.02
C VAL A 109 -8.79 -2.07 8.60
N ALA A 110 -9.36 -1.86 7.41
CA ALA A 110 -10.36 -2.79 6.87
C ALA A 110 -9.78 -4.21 6.75
N PHE A 111 -8.56 -4.33 6.24
CA PHE A 111 -7.88 -5.62 6.10
C PHE A 111 -7.58 -6.30 7.45
N VAL A 112 -7.07 -5.56 8.45
CA VAL A 112 -6.87 -6.10 9.82
C VAL A 112 -8.16 -6.69 10.39
N ASN A 113 -9.29 -6.03 10.15
CA ASN A 113 -10.58 -6.43 10.70
C ASN A 113 -11.30 -7.50 9.86
N GLY A 114 -10.72 -7.94 8.73
CA GLY A 114 -11.39 -8.86 7.80
C GLY A 114 -12.63 -8.26 7.12
N HIS A 115 -12.71 -6.93 7.04
CA HIS A 115 -13.80 -6.23 6.37
C HIS A 115 -13.51 -6.07 4.87
N GLU A 116 -14.58 -5.79 4.11
CA GLU A 116 -14.43 -5.35 2.72
C GLU A 116 -13.58 -4.08 2.65
N LEU A 117 -12.71 -4.02 1.63
CA LEU A 117 -11.88 -2.84 1.39
C LEU A 117 -12.75 -1.67 0.92
N PRO A 118 -12.40 -0.41 1.27
CA PRO A 118 -13.22 0.75 0.93
C PRO A 118 -13.56 0.82 -0.56
N PRO A 119 -14.84 0.99 -0.95
CA PRO A 119 -15.26 0.98 -2.35
C PRO A 119 -14.73 2.17 -3.17
N SER A 120 -14.26 3.22 -2.49
CA SER A 120 -13.55 4.35 -3.10
C SER A 120 -12.16 3.99 -3.62
N VAL A 121 -11.63 2.81 -3.24
CA VAL A 121 -10.34 2.30 -3.68
C VAL A 121 -10.57 1.11 -4.60
N LYS A 122 -10.23 1.27 -5.88
CA LYS A 122 -10.36 0.24 -6.91
C LYS A 122 -9.03 -0.46 -7.14
N TRP A 123 -9.08 -1.63 -7.78
CA TRP A 123 -7.94 -2.53 -7.91
C TRP A 123 -7.71 -2.90 -9.36
N ARG A 124 -6.56 -2.50 -9.90
CA ARG A 124 -6.11 -2.80 -11.26
C ARG A 124 -5.22 -4.03 -11.20
N ASP A 125 -5.58 -5.08 -11.93
CA ASP A 125 -4.75 -6.29 -12.01
C ASP A 125 -3.43 -5.94 -12.73
N VAL A 126 -2.33 -6.20 -12.03
CA VAL A 126 -0.96 -5.97 -12.51
C VAL A 126 -0.13 -7.26 -12.45
N THR A 127 -0.77 -8.43 -12.32
CA THR A 127 -0.12 -9.74 -12.17
C THR A 127 0.94 -9.99 -13.22
N ALA A 128 0.68 -9.61 -14.47
CA ALA A 128 1.62 -9.75 -15.59
C ALA A 128 2.98 -9.06 -15.35
N THR A 129 3.01 -8.01 -14.52
CA THR A 129 4.24 -7.28 -14.14
C THR A 129 5.16 -8.12 -13.24
N PHE A 130 4.59 -9.09 -12.51
CA PHE A 130 5.29 -9.91 -11.53
C PHE A 130 5.63 -11.32 -12.05
N THR A 131 5.11 -11.72 -13.21
CA THR A 131 5.31 -13.04 -13.81
C THR A 131 6.47 -13.10 -14.82
N GLY A 132 7.37 -12.12 -14.79
CA GLY A 132 8.53 -12.03 -15.68
C GLY A 132 9.84 -11.92 -14.91
N SER A 133 10.35 -13.06 -14.43
CA SER A 133 11.75 -13.26 -14.02
C SER A 133 12.14 -14.71 -14.25
#